data_AF-A0AA39UGD7-F1
#
_entry.id   AF-A0AA39UGD7-F1
#
_cell.length_a   1.000
_cell.length_b   1.000
_cell.length_c   1.000
_cell.angle_alpha   90.00
_cell.angle_beta   90.00
_cell.angle_gamma   90.00
#
_symmetry.space_group_name_H-M   'P 1'
#
loop_
_entity.id
_entity.type
_entity.pdbx_description
1 polymer ?
#
loop_
_entity_poly.entity_id
_entity_poly.type
_entity_poly.pdbx_seq_one_letter_code
_entity_poly.pdbx_strand_id
1 'polypeptide(L)'
;MYNVSENAEVAQSKFGRILRSEWPRLFNRLPSRLHLMIRYLIASRRSIQSRMLPNQARLASGDSGDTSRWPCPIYASERITVHKSTFLAHATEIRDAEMLPVFIDHLTSLPQLKRATHCMYAYRVSSSPLSLGQQDGGESGAGDHLARLLELSQCEDVVVVVSRWYGGVQLGSERWRRISEVAKDALNKGGFMRKREENTNKPATTKNGKKQKKKK
;
A
#
# COMPACT_ATOMS: atom_id res chain seq x y z
N MET A 1 -46.78 21.40 -14.73
CA MET A 1 -46.40 21.37 -13.30
C MET A 1 -46.67 19.97 -12.77
N TYR A 2 -45.66 19.15 -12.50
CA TYR A 2 -45.70 18.06 -11.50
C TYR A 2 -44.25 17.65 -11.18
N ASN A 3 -43.91 17.71 -9.89
CA ASN A 3 -42.61 17.46 -9.29
C ASN A 3 -42.20 15.98 -9.37
N VAL A 4 -40.91 15.71 -9.60
CA VAL A 4 -40.29 14.38 -9.50
C VAL A 4 -39.08 14.47 -8.56
N SER A 5 -39.30 14.36 -7.26
CA SER A 5 -38.22 14.29 -6.26
C SER A 5 -38.67 13.69 -4.92
N GLU A 6 -39.31 12.52 -4.93
CA GLU A 6 -39.71 11.87 -3.68
C GLU A 6 -39.81 10.35 -3.84
N ASN A 7 -38.67 9.66 -4.04
CA ASN A 7 -38.64 8.18 -3.99
C ASN A 7 -37.29 7.55 -3.57
N ALA A 8 -36.34 8.31 -3.00
CA ALA A 8 -35.07 7.74 -2.53
C ALA A 8 -35.06 7.40 -1.02
N GLU A 9 -36.05 7.88 -0.24
CA GLU A 9 -35.98 7.82 1.23
C GLU A 9 -36.73 6.63 1.85
N VAL A 10 -37.56 5.92 1.08
CA VAL A 10 -38.35 4.78 1.60
C VAL A 10 -37.57 3.45 1.55
N ALA A 11 -36.48 3.36 0.79
CA ALA A 11 -35.67 2.14 0.70
C ALA A 11 -34.69 1.93 1.88
N GLN A 12 -34.47 2.93 2.74
CA GLN A 12 -33.56 2.82 3.89
C GLN A 12 -34.24 2.41 5.21
N SER A 13 -35.57 2.26 5.25
CA SER A 13 -36.30 2.05 6.51
C SER A 13 -36.65 0.57 6.83
N LYS A 14 -36.61 -0.35 5.85
CA LYS A 14 -37.07 -1.75 6.06
C LYS A 14 -36.00 -2.83 6.17
N PHE A 15 -34.72 -2.55 5.89
CA PHE A 15 -33.64 -3.53 6.10
C PHE A 15 -32.96 -3.45 7.49
N GLY A 16 -33.19 -2.38 8.25
CA GLY A 16 -32.52 -2.14 9.53
C GLY A 16 -33.14 -2.84 10.75
N ARG A 17 -34.28 -3.54 10.61
CA ARG A 17 -35.06 -4.06 11.75
C ARG A 17 -34.90 -5.56 12.07
N ILE A 18 -34.15 -6.33 11.28
CA ILE A 18 -33.89 -7.76 11.56
C ILE A 18 -32.44 -8.04 12.03
N LEU A 19 -31.60 -7.01 12.16
CA LEU A 19 -30.18 -7.15 12.52
C LEU A 19 -29.81 -6.70 13.94
N ARG A 20 -30.76 -6.68 14.89
CA ARG A 20 -30.45 -6.37 16.31
C ARG A 20 -30.87 -7.42 17.34
N SER A 21 -31.71 -8.40 17.02
CA SER A 21 -32.18 -9.36 18.04
C SER A 21 -31.44 -10.70 18.06
N GLU A 22 -30.76 -11.10 16.97
CA GLU A 22 -30.11 -12.42 16.86
C GLU A 22 -28.57 -12.39 17.02
N TRP A 23 -27.97 -11.19 17.14
CA TRP A 23 -26.52 -11.00 17.29
C TRP A 23 -25.87 -11.67 18.51
N PRO A 24 -26.55 -11.86 19.66
CA PRO A 24 -25.93 -12.55 20.80
C PRO A 24 -25.68 -14.05 20.57
N ARG A 25 -26.33 -14.69 19.59
CA ARG A 25 -26.27 -16.15 19.40
C ARG A 25 -25.16 -16.60 18.44
N LEU A 26 -24.73 -15.73 17.52
CA LEU A 26 -23.63 -16.02 16.59
C LEU A 26 -22.24 -15.68 17.14
N PHE A 27 -22.17 -15.00 18.28
CA PHE A 27 -20.91 -14.52 18.88
C PHE A 27 -20.10 -15.64 19.56
N ASN A 28 -20.75 -16.70 20.08
CA ASN A 28 -20.10 -17.76 20.84
C ASN A 28 -19.44 -18.87 19.99
N ARG A 29 -19.31 -18.70 18.67
CA ARG A 29 -18.69 -19.71 17.79
C ARG A 29 -17.54 -19.19 16.93
N LEU A 30 -16.98 -18.02 17.25
CA LEU A 30 -15.89 -17.43 16.48
C LEU A 30 -14.53 -17.70 17.14
N PRO A 31 -13.52 -18.16 16.38
CA PRO A 31 -12.18 -18.41 16.91
C PRO A 31 -11.50 -17.11 17.35
N SER A 32 -10.67 -17.20 18.40
CA SER A 32 -10.11 -16.09 19.20
C SER A 32 -9.41 -14.96 18.43
N ARG A 33 -9.00 -15.19 17.17
CA ARG A 33 -8.36 -14.18 16.31
C ARG A 33 -9.33 -13.18 15.67
N LEU A 34 -10.62 -13.50 15.53
CA LEU A 34 -11.61 -12.55 15.00
C LEU A 34 -12.10 -11.55 16.07
N HIS A 35 -11.93 -11.92 17.34
CA HIS A 35 -12.30 -11.11 18.51
C HIS A 35 -11.43 -9.87 18.68
N LEU A 36 -10.14 -9.96 18.29
CA LEU A 36 -9.18 -8.86 18.41
C LEU A 36 -9.48 -7.74 17.38
N MET A 37 -9.92 -8.11 16.18
CA MET A 37 -10.29 -7.15 15.13
C MET A 37 -11.53 -6.32 15.50
N ILE A 38 -12.54 -6.93 16.12
CA ILE A 38 -13.79 -6.23 16.46
C ILE A 38 -13.58 -5.27 17.65
N ARG A 39 -12.71 -5.60 18.61
CA ARG A 39 -12.38 -4.71 19.74
C ARG A 39 -11.54 -3.50 19.31
N TYR A 40 -10.63 -3.67 18.36
CA TYR A 40 -9.81 -2.58 17.80
C TYR A 40 -10.67 -1.56 17.03
N LEU A 41 -11.67 -2.05 16.28
CA LEU A 41 -12.57 -1.24 15.47
C LEU A 41 -13.51 -0.34 16.29
N ILE A 42 -13.85 -0.75 17.53
CA ILE A 42 -14.78 -0.01 18.42
C ILE A 42 -14.03 1.00 19.30
N ALA A 43 -12.80 0.72 19.74
CA ALA A 43 -12.02 1.61 20.60
C ALA A 43 -11.55 2.89 19.88
N SER A 44 -11.23 2.81 18.58
CA SER A 44 -10.69 3.94 17.80
C SER A 44 -11.72 5.05 17.49
N ARG A 45 -13.03 4.76 17.58
CA ARG A 45 -14.09 5.73 17.26
C ARG A 45 -14.37 6.79 18.33
N ARG A 46 -13.88 6.64 19.57
CA ARG A 46 -14.22 7.57 20.68
C ARG A 46 -13.17 8.64 20.99
N SER A 47 -11.93 8.51 20.52
CA SER A 47 -10.84 9.40 20.98
C SER A 47 -10.63 10.66 20.12
N ILE A 48 -11.09 10.68 18.87
CA ILE A 48 -10.65 11.69 17.88
C ILE A 48 -11.64 12.88 17.74
N GLN A 49 -12.77 12.88 18.44
CA GLN A 49 -13.75 13.98 18.32
C GLN A 49 -13.35 15.30 19.01
N SER A 50 -12.22 15.39 19.71
CA SER A 50 -11.88 16.57 20.53
C SER A 50 -10.50 17.18 20.28
N ARG A 51 -10.22 17.60 19.03
CA ARG A 51 -9.38 18.79 18.78
C ARG A 51 -9.35 19.15 17.30
N MET A 52 -10.22 20.08 16.92
CA MET A 52 -10.06 20.86 15.69
C MET A 52 -9.89 22.33 16.08
N LEU A 53 -8.87 22.98 15.52
CA LEU A 53 -8.85 24.43 15.35
C LEU A 53 -8.65 24.75 13.85
N PRO A 54 -9.26 25.84 13.34
CA PRO A 54 -9.34 26.11 11.91
C PRO A 54 -8.28 27.10 11.40
N ASN A 55 -8.28 27.28 10.08
CA ASN A 55 -7.68 28.34 9.24
C ASN A 55 -6.24 28.06 8.73
N GLN A 56 -5.90 28.13 7.43
CA GLN A 56 -6.53 28.77 6.27
C GLN A 56 -6.30 27.99 4.97
N ALA A 57 -7.30 28.07 4.09
CA ALA A 57 -7.25 27.69 2.69
C ALA A 57 -6.68 28.81 1.80
N ARG A 58 -5.84 28.42 0.82
CA ARG A 58 -5.58 29.01 -0.52
C ARG A 58 -4.33 28.28 -1.06
N LEU A 59 -4.28 27.62 -2.22
CA LEU A 59 -4.90 27.82 -3.52
C LEU A 59 -5.16 26.44 -4.18
N ALA A 60 -6.27 26.32 -4.93
CA ALA A 60 -6.61 25.14 -5.70
C ALA A 60 -6.80 25.52 -7.18
N SER A 61 -6.35 24.65 -8.08
CA SER A 61 -6.99 24.48 -9.39
C SER A 61 -6.72 23.08 -9.97
N GLY A 62 -7.80 22.28 -10.03
CA GLY A 62 -8.04 21.31 -11.10
C GLY A 62 -7.67 19.84 -10.89
N ASP A 63 -8.49 19.08 -10.16
CA ASP A 63 -8.97 17.76 -10.62
C ASP A 63 -10.19 17.31 -9.80
N SER A 64 -11.20 16.77 -10.48
CA SER A 64 -12.50 16.37 -9.92
C SER A 64 -12.55 14.87 -9.70
N GLY A 65 -12.29 14.45 -8.47
CA GLY A 65 -12.51 13.10 -7.97
C GLY A 65 -12.19 13.03 -6.48
N ASP A 66 -13.20 12.79 -5.65
CA ASP A 66 -13.19 12.76 -4.18
C ASP A 66 -11.94 12.06 -3.57
N THR A 67 -10.91 12.85 -3.26
CA THR A 67 -9.61 12.50 -2.66
C THR A 67 -9.62 12.64 -1.13
N SER A 68 -10.79 12.79 -0.50
CA SER A 68 -10.97 13.43 0.80
C SER A 68 -10.48 12.67 2.05
N ARG A 69 -9.66 11.62 1.95
CA ARG A 69 -9.29 10.82 3.14
C ARG A 69 -7.81 10.54 3.38
N TRP A 70 -6.90 10.96 2.50
CA TRP A 70 -5.46 10.83 2.72
C TRP A 70 -4.73 12.14 2.41
N PRO A 71 -3.85 12.66 3.31
CA PRO A 71 -3.31 14.01 3.18
C PRO A 71 -2.06 14.12 2.28
N CYS A 72 -1.41 13.01 1.93
CA CYS A 72 -0.16 13.01 1.17
C CYS A 72 -0.38 12.52 -0.27
N PRO A 73 0.44 12.95 -1.25
CA PRO A 73 0.37 12.41 -2.61
C PRO A 73 0.60 10.90 -2.65
N ILE A 74 -0.21 10.19 -3.43
CA ILE A 74 -0.08 8.75 -3.66
C ILE A 74 0.51 8.52 -5.05
N TYR A 75 1.68 7.90 -5.10
CA TYR A 75 2.37 7.57 -6.33
C TYR A 75 2.08 6.13 -6.72
N ALA A 76 1.41 5.95 -7.86
CA ALA A 76 1.04 4.63 -8.37
C ALA A 76 2.04 4.15 -9.45
N SER A 77 2.38 2.87 -9.42
CA SER A 77 3.12 2.24 -10.51
C SER A 77 2.26 2.07 -11.75
N GLU A 78 2.89 1.76 -12.88
CA GLU A 78 2.16 1.14 -13.98
C GLU A 78 1.61 -0.22 -13.57
N ARG A 79 0.46 -0.57 -14.16
CA ARG A 79 -0.14 -1.89 -13.95
C ARG A 79 0.55 -2.90 -14.85
N ILE A 80 1.09 -3.95 -14.25
CA ILE A 80 1.80 -5.02 -14.98
C ILE A 80 0.98 -6.30 -14.92
N THR A 81 0.66 -6.88 -16.08
CA THR A 81 -0.06 -8.16 -16.17
C THR A 81 0.83 -9.23 -16.80
N VAL A 82 0.98 -10.36 -16.11
CA VAL A 82 1.82 -11.50 -16.51
C VAL A 82 1.08 -12.79 -16.18
N HIS A 83 0.91 -13.66 -17.16
CA HIS A 83 0.15 -14.92 -17.03
C HIS A 83 -1.17 -14.74 -16.27
N LYS A 84 -1.98 -13.76 -16.70
CA LYS A 84 -3.28 -13.37 -16.11
C LYS A 84 -3.22 -12.80 -14.69
N SER A 85 -2.07 -12.82 -14.03
CA SER A 85 -1.86 -12.14 -12.76
C SER A 85 -1.50 -10.68 -13.00
N THR A 86 -2.16 -9.78 -12.29
CA THR A 86 -1.96 -8.34 -12.42
C THR A 86 -1.37 -7.77 -11.14
N PHE A 87 -0.46 -6.81 -11.26
CA PHE A 87 0.24 -6.16 -10.16
C PHE A 87 0.14 -4.64 -10.29
N LEU A 88 -0.03 -3.96 -9.15
CA LEU A 88 -0.05 -2.51 -9.04
C LEU A 88 0.52 -2.12 -7.67
N ALA A 89 1.42 -1.15 -7.63
CA ALA A 89 1.93 -0.60 -6.38
C ALA A 89 1.44 0.81 -6.14
N HIS A 90 1.29 1.18 -4.87
CA HIS A 90 1.09 2.54 -4.40
C HIS A 90 2.15 2.85 -3.35
N ALA A 91 2.77 4.01 -3.45
CA ALA A 91 3.69 4.53 -2.45
C ALA A 91 3.25 5.91 -1.99
N THR A 92 3.40 6.21 -0.71
CA THR A 92 3.15 7.54 -0.15
C THR A 92 4.13 7.79 0.99
N GLU A 93 4.41 9.06 1.23
CA GLU A 93 5.11 9.50 2.42
C GLU A 93 4.28 9.14 3.66
N ILE A 94 4.96 8.65 4.69
CA ILE A 94 4.43 8.52 6.05
C ILE A 94 5.49 8.97 7.05
N ARG A 95 5.06 9.74 8.06
CA ARG A 95 5.96 10.28 9.10
C ARG A 95 5.81 9.57 10.45
N ASP A 96 4.73 8.82 10.59
CA ASP A 96 4.40 8.05 11.77
C ASP A 96 3.76 6.73 11.34
N ALA A 97 4.06 5.66 12.07
CA ALA A 97 3.40 4.38 11.92
C ALA A 97 1.89 4.46 12.18
N GLU A 98 1.42 5.42 12.98
CA GLU A 98 -0.02 5.65 13.22
C GLU A 98 -0.78 6.04 11.94
N MET A 99 -0.09 6.56 10.91
CA MET A 99 -0.72 6.88 9.63
C MET A 99 -1.01 5.63 8.79
N LEU A 100 -0.31 4.52 9.04
CA LEU A 100 -0.40 3.30 8.23
C LEU A 100 -1.83 2.73 8.17
N PRO A 101 -2.56 2.51 9.29
CA PRO A 101 -3.92 1.99 9.21
C PRO A 101 -4.85 2.88 8.39
N VAL A 102 -4.70 4.21 8.50
CA VAL A 102 -5.49 5.19 7.74
C VAL A 102 -5.20 5.06 6.24
N PHE A 103 -3.93 4.87 5.86
CA PHE A 103 -3.56 4.67 4.47
C PHE A 103 -4.11 3.37 3.89
N ILE A 104 -3.99 2.27 4.63
CA ILE A 104 -4.50 0.96 4.20
C ILE A 104 -6.02 1.01 4.05
N ASP A 105 -6.73 1.63 5.00
CA ASP A 105 -8.18 1.84 4.92
C ASP A 105 -8.56 2.71 3.71
N HIS A 106 -7.79 3.76 3.44
CA HIS A 106 -7.98 4.61 2.27
C HIS A 106 -7.83 3.80 0.97
N LEU A 107 -6.72 3.08 0.79
CA LEU A 107 -6.48 2.27 -0.40
C LEU A 107 -7.53 1.17 -0.58
N THR A 108 -7.89 0.44 0.48
CA THR A 108 -8.87 -0.64 0.40
C THR A 108 -10.30 -0.13 0.18
N SER A 109 -10.57 1.15 0.48
CA SER A 109 -11.85 1.79 0.14
C SER A 109 -12.00 2.07 -1.36
N LEU A 110 -10.89 2.17 -2.11
CA LEU A 110 -10.91 2.44 -3.54
C LEU A 110 -11.54 1.27 -4.31
N PRO A 111 -12.54 1.52 -5.19
CA PRO A 111 -13.23 0.47 -5.94
C PRO A 111 -12.29 -0.44 -6.73
N GLN A 112 -11.21 0.13 -7.28
CA GLN A 112 -10.21 -0.60 -8.05
C GLN A 112 -9.40 -1.62 -7.23
N LEU A 113 -9.24 -1.39 -5.92
CA LEU A 113 -8.43 -2.24 -5.03
C LEU A 113 -9.24 -3.22 -4.20
N LYS A 114 -10.56 -3.00 -4.03
CA LYS A 114 -11.47 -3.91 -3.30
C LYS A 114 -11.44 -5.37 -3.77
N ARG A 115 -11.06 -5.61 -5.02
CA ARG A 115 -11.02 -6.95 -5.64
C ARG A 115 -9.61 -7.55 -5.72
N ALA A 116 -8.60 -6.90 -5.15
CA ALA A 116 -7.25 -7.47 -5.09
C ALA A 116 -7.27 -8.75 -4.27
N THR A 117 -6.62 -9.80 -4.77
CA THR A 117 -6.58 -11.11 -4.09
C THR A 117 -5.51 -11.14 -3.00
N HIS A 118 -4.43 -10.38 -3.20
CA HIS A 118 -3.36 -10.20 -2.23
C HIS A 118 -3.00 -8.72 -2.14
N CYS A 119 -2.75 -8.24 -0.92
CA CYS A 119 -2.37 -6.85 -0.65
C CYS A 119 -1.25 -6.83 0.38
N MET A 120 -0.01 -6.88 -0.10
CA MET A 120 1.19 -6.86 0.74
C MET A 120 1.67 -5.42 0.94
N TYR A 121 2.34 -5.15 2.05
CA TYR A 121 2.98 -3.85 2.27
C TYR A 121 4.23 -3.96 3.12
N ALA A 122 5.07 -2.92 3.03
CA ALA A 122 6.13 -2.65 3.99
C ALA A 122 6.28 -1.13 4.16
N TYR A 123 6.76 -0.72 5.32
CA TYR A 123 7.05 0.68 5.59
C TYR A 123 8.32 0.85 6.42
N ARG A 124 8.92 2.04 6.30
CA ARG A 124 10.07 2.46 7.10
C ARG A 124 9.93 3.95 7.40
N VAL A 125 9.92 4.31 8.67
CA VAL A 125 9.79 5.70 9.17
C VAL A 125 11.03 6.01 10.00
N SER A 126 11.71 7.11 9.68
CA SER A 126 12.99 7.55 10.25
C SER A 126 12.86 8.18 11.65
N SER A 127 11.96 7.64 12.48
CA SER A 127 11.81 8.03 13.88
C SER A 127 12.99 7.56 14.74
N SER A 128 13.09 8.09 15.96
CA SER A 128 14.03 7.60 16.98
C SER A 128 13.22 7.04 18.17
N PRO A 129 13.08 5.71 18.34
CA PRO A 129 13.69 4.64 17.55
C PRO A 129 13.05 4.45 16.16
N LEU A 130 13.79 3.83 15.24
CA LEU A 130 13.34 3.54 13.87
C LEU A 130 12.07 2.69 13.90
N SER A 131 11.02 3.13 13.21
CA SER A 131 9.76 2.39 13.11
C SER A 131 9.66 1.69 11.75
N LEU A 132 9.46 0.39 11.78
CA LEU A 132 9.41 -0.47 10.60
C LEU A 132 8.36 -1.57 10.79
N GLY A 133 7.75 -1.99 9.69
CA GLY A 133 6.77 -3.06 9.71
C GLY A 133 6.38 -3.52 8.32
N GLN A 134 5.81 -4.72 8.25
CA GLN A 134 5.44 -5.38 7.00
C GLN A 134 4.20 -6.26 7.18
N GLN A 135 3.58 -6.64 6.06
CA GLN A 135 2.51 -7.63 6.03
C GLN A 135 2.50 -8.36 4.67
N ASP A 136 2.34 -9.68 4.71
CA ASP A 136 2.31 -10.55 3.53
C ASP A 136 1.04 -10.44 2.69
N GLY A 137 -0.08 -10.05 3.30
CA GLY A 137 -1.32 -9.82 2.57
C GLY A 137 -1.90 -11.04 1.85
N GLY A 138 -1.61 -12.25 2.36
CA GLY A 138 -2.00 -13.53 1.74
C GLY A 138 -1.00 -14.07 0.71
N GLU A 139 0.10 -13.37 0.45
CA GLU A 139 1.21 -13.84 -0.39
C GLU A 139 2.45 -14.08 0.48
N SER A 140 2.63 -15.31 0.95
CA SER A 140 3.66 -15.65 1.96
C SER A 140 5.07 -15.19 1.57
N GLY A 141 5.72 -14.44 2.48
CA GLY A 141 7.06 -13.86 2.35
C GLY A 141 7.11 -12.51 1.63
N ALA A 142 5.98 -11.97 1.16
CA ALA A 142 5.97 -10.72 0.41
C ALA A 142 6.23 -9.48 1.26
N GLY A 143 5.82 -9.48 2.53
CA GLY A 143 6.10 -8.40 3.46
C GLY A 143 7.60 -8.26 3.71
N ASP A 144 8.27 -9.36 4.05
CA ASP A 144 9.73 -9.39 4.24
C ASP A 144 10.48 -9.00 2.96
N HIS A 145 10.01 -9.48 1.80
CA HIS A 145 10.58 -9.11 0.50
C HIS A 145 10.50 -7.60 0.23
N LEU A 146 9.36 -6.97 0.54
CA LEU A 146 9.19 -5.51 0.40
C LEU A 146 10.00 -4.73 1.45
N ALA A 147 10.05 -5.19 2.70
CA ALA A 147 10.85 -4.56 3.74
C ALA A 147 12.34 -4.55 3.36
N ARG A 148 12.86 -5.68 2.87
CA ARG A 148 14.24 -5.78 2.38
C ARG A 148 14.48 -4.89 1.17
N LEU A 149 13.49 -4.74 0.29
CA LEU A 149 13.58 -3.83 -0.85
C LEU A 149 13.73 -2.37 -0.41
N LEU A 150 12.95 -1.92 0.57
CA LEU A 150 13.05 -0.56 1.13
C LEU A 150 14.40 -0.32 1.78
N GLU A 151 14.91 -1.29 2.54
CA GLU A 151 16.22 -1.23 3.19
C GLU A 151 17.35 -1.11 2.16
N LEU A 152 17.39 -2.00 1.16
CA LEU A 152 18.42 -2.00 0.11
C LEU A 152 18.36 -0.75 -0.78
N SER A 153 17.17 -0.19 -0.96
CA SER A 153 16.95 1.04 -1.73
C SER A 153 17.14 2.30 -0.89
N GLN A 154 17.42 2.15 0.42
CA GLN A 154 17.58 3.23 1.38
C GLN A 154 16.38 4.19 1.40
N CYS A 155 15.17 3.69 1.17
CA CYS A 155 13.95 4.49 1.22
C CYS A 155 13.51 4.67 2.67
N GLU A 156 13.20 5.90 3.07
CA GLU A 156 12.77 6.29 4.41
C GLU A 156 11.48 7.12 4.32
N ASP A 157 10.76 7.19 5.43
CA ASP A 157 9.51 7.93 5.59
C ASP A 157 8.47 7.59 4.53
N VAL A 158 8.38 6.29 4.21
CA VAL A 158 7.56 5.79 3.12
C VAL A 158 6.90 4.46 3.47
N VAL A 159 5.68 4.29 2.97
CA VAL A 159 5.01 3.00 2.86
C VAL A 159 4.83 2.65 1.39
N VAL A 160 5.09 1.39 1.05
CA VAL A 160 4.76 0.82 -0.25
C VAL A 160 3.77 -0.32 -0.07
N VAL A 161 2.68 -0.27 -0.82
CA VAL A 161 1.62 -1.28 -0.85
C VAL A 161 1.57 -1.85 -2.26
N VAL A 162 1.70 -3.17 -2.38
CA VAL A 162 1.54 -3.87 -3.65
C VAL A 162 0.25 -4.66 -3.61
N SER A 163 -0.61 -4.43 -4.59
CA SER A 163 -1.83 -5.19 -4.83
C SER A 163 -1.61 -6.14 -5.98
N ARG A 164 -1.98 -7.41 -5.76
CA ARG A 164 -1.99 -8.45 -6.79
C ARG A 164 -3.40 -8.96 -7.01
N TRP A 165 -3.78 -9.13 -8.27
CA TRP A 165 -4.94 -9.91 -8.69
C TRP A 165 -4.46 -11.24 -9.25
N TYR A 166 -4.75 -12.34 -8.56
CA TYR A 166 -4.37 -13.69 -8.96
C TYR A 166 -5.18 -14.13 -10.18
N GLY A 167 -4.47 -14.57 -11.23
CA GLY A 167 -5.08 -14.99 -12.50
C GLY A 167 -5.37 -16.48 -12.62
N GLY A 168 -5.23 -17.25 -11.54
CA GLY A 168 -5.39 -18.71 -11.55
C GLY A 168 -4.11 -19.50 -11.87
N VAL A 169 -2.99 -18.83 -12.17
CA VAL A 169 -1.72 -19.47 -12.54
C VAL A 169 -0.62 -19.14 -11.52
N GLN A 170 0.01 -20.17 -10.97
CA GLN A 170 1.15 -20.01 -10.08
C GLN A 170 2.37 -19.51 -10.86
N LEU A 171 2.92 -18.37 -10.45
CA LEU A 171 4.04 -17.72 -11.14
C LEU A 171 5.43 -18.16 -10.65
N GLY A 172 5.50 -18.94 -9.56
CA GLY A 172 6.78 -19.29 -8.94
C GLY A 172 7.61 -18.06 -8.57
N SER A 173 8.86 -18.02 -9.04
CA SER A 173 9.80 -16.91 -8.80
C SER A 173 9.43 -15.61 -9.55
N GLU A 174 8.71 -15.68 -10.67
CA GLU A 174 8.37 -14.50 -11.47
C GLU A 174 7.49 -13.51 -10.69
N ARG A 175 6.68 -13.98 -9.73
CA ARG A 175 5.88 -13.09 -8.88
C ARG A 175 6.78 -12.10 -8.14
N TRP A 176 7.92 -12.56 -7.63
CA TRP A 176 8.85 -11.74 -6.86
C TRP A 176 9.49 -10.66 -7.72
N ARG A 177 9.83 -11.02 -8.96
CA ARG A 177 10.34 -10.07 -9.95
C ARG A 177 9.33 -8.96 -10.20
N ARG A 178 8.05 -9.30 -10.41
CA ARG A 178 7.00 -8.30 -10.67
C ARG A 178 6.67 -7.45 -9.45
N ILE A 179 6.61 -8.04 -8.26
CA ILE A 179 6.41 -7.29 -7.01
C ILE A 179 7.49 -6.22 -6.85
N SER A 180 8.76 -6.59 -7.04
CA SER A 180 9.87 -5.62 -6.96
C SER A 180 9.81 -4.57 -8.06
N GLU A 181 9.44 -4.96 -9.29
CA GLU A 181 9.33 -4.06 -10.43
C GLU A 181 8.28 -2.96 -10.19
N VAL A 182 7.06 -3.34 -9.81
CA VAL A 182 6.00 -2.36 -9.53
C VAL A 182 6.31 -1.52 -8.30
N ALA A 183 6.88 -2.11 -7.24
CA ALA A 183 7.24 -1.37 -6.03
C ALA A 183 8.31 -0.30 -6.32
N LYS A 184 9.35 -0.65 -7.08
CA LYS A 184 10.40 0.30 -7.48
C LYS A 184 9.85 1.40 -8.38
N ASP A 185 8.94 1.07 -9.31
CA ASP A 185 8.31 2.09 -10.16
C ASP A 185 7.53 3.13 -9.34
N ALA A 186 6.67 2.69 -8.41
CA ALA A 186 5.96 3.59 -7.51
C ALA A 186 6.90 4.42 -6.63
N LEU A 187 7.95 3.80 -6.08
CA LEU A 187 8.94 4.49 -5.24
C LEU A 187 9.76 5.52 -6.03
N ASN A 188 10.14 5.21 -7.27
CA ASN A 188 10.84 6.13 -8.17
C ASN A 188 9.96 7.31 -8.56
N LYS A 189 8.70 7.06 -8.91
CA LYS A 189 7.72 8.12 -9.23
C LYS A 189 7.52 9.07 -8.05
N GLY A 190 7.55 8.56 -6.82
CA GLY A 190 7.50 9.36 -5.60
C GLY A 190 8.82 9.98 -5.15
N GLY A 191 9.93 9.72 -5.85
CA GLY A 191 11.24 10.28 -5.49
C GLY A 191 11.83 9.72 -4.18
N PHE A 192 11.32 8.60 -3.67
CA PHE A 192 11.77 8.02 -2.39
C PHE A 192 13.10 7.25 -2.49
N MET A 193 13.51 6.87 -3.71
CA MET A 193 14.75 6.15 -3.93
C MET A 193 15.92 7.14 -4.02
N ARG A 194 16.93 6.97 -3.16
CA ARG A 194 18.15 7.78 -3.24
C ARG A 194 18.91 7.44 -4.52
N LYS A 195 19.21 8.44 -5.35
CA LYS A 195 20.10 8.27 -6.49
C LYS A 195 21.49 7.92 -5.94
N ARG A 196 22.00 6.74 -6.29
CA ARG A 196 23.39 6.41 -6.01
C ARG A 196 24.24 7.36 -6.83
N GLU A 197 25.00 8.23 -6.17
CA GLU A 197 26.00 9.06 -6.85
C GLU A 197 27.01 8.13 -7.53
N GLU A 198 27.02 8.14 -8.87
CA GLU A 198 28.07 7.48 -9.65
C GLU A 198 29.35 8.30 -9.50
N ASN A 199 30.18 7.94 -8.51
CA ASN A 199 31.55 8.43 -8.44
C ASN A 199 32.34 7.86 -9.64
N THR A 200 32.44 8.65 -10.71
CA THR A 200 33.30 8.38 -11.88
C THR A 200 34.77 8.55 -11.53
N ASN A 201 35.31 7.75 -10.60
CA ASN A 201 36.74 7.62 -10.36
C ASN A 201 37.12 6.14 -10.47
N LYS A 202 37.21 5.64 -11.72
CA LYS A 202 37.90 4.39 -12.04
C LYS A 202 39.31 4.73 -12.55
N PRO A 203 40.39 4.34 -11.86
CA PRO A 203 41.71 4.32 -12.48
C PRO A 203 41.75 3.22 -13.56
N ALA A 204 42.17 3.60 -14.76
CA ALA A 204 42.41 2.70 -15.87
C ALA A 204 43.51 1.69 -15.49
N THR A 205 43.14 0.42 -15.30
CA THR A 205 44.11 -0.68 -15.20
C THR A 205 44.38 -1.24 -16.58
N THR A 206 45.47 -0.77 -17.19
CA THR A 206 46.05 -1.30 -18.43
C THR A 206 46.53 -2.73 -18.19
N LYS A 207 45.76 -3.74 -18.63
CA LYS A 207 46.23 -5.13 -18.72
C LYS A 207 47.07 -5.31 -19.99
N ASN A 208 48.40 -5.25 -19.84
CA ASN A 208 49.33 -5.70 -20.87
C ASN A 208 49.36 -7.24 -20.90
N GLY A 209 48.63 -7.84 -21.84
CA GLY A 209 48.72 -9.26 -22.15
C GLY A 209 49.89 -9.55 -23.08
N LYS A 210 51.04 -9.98 -22.52
CA LYS A 210 52.18 -10.47 -23.31
C LYS A 210 51.94 -11.95 -23.66
N LYS A 211 51.38 -12.20 -24.85
CA LYS A 211 51.17 -13.53 -25.42
C LYS A 211 52.41 -13.91 -26.23
N GLN A 212 53.34 -14.66 -25.64
CA GLN A 212 54.50 -15.20 -26.37
C GLN A 212 54.22 -16.63 -26.84
N LYS A 213 54.56 -16.86 -28.11
CA LYS A 213 54.12 -17.95 -28.99
C LYS A 213 55.21 -19.02 -29.09
N LYS A 214 54.79 -20.28 -29.04
CA LYS A 214 55.50 -21.55 -29.33
C LYS A 214 56.64 -21.49 -30.35
N LYS A 215 57.73 -22.24 -30.06
CA LYS A 215 58.49 -23.21 -30.89
C LYS A 215 59.69 -23.64 -30.02
N LYS A 216 60.01 -24.92 -29.84
CA LYS A 216 60.28 -25.96 -30.82
C LYS A 216 60.17 -27.32 -30.12
#